data_AF-A0A925IUT5-F1
#
_entry.id   AF-A0A925IUT5-F1
#
_cell.length_a   1.000
_cell.length_b   1.000
_cell.length_c   1.000
_cell.angle_alpha   90.00
_cell.angle_beta   90.00
_cell.angle_gamma   90.00
#
_symmetry.space_group_name_H-M   'P 1'
#
loop_
_entity.id
_entity.type
_entity.pdbx_description
1 polymer ?
#
loop_
_entity_poly.entity_id
_entity_poly.type
_entity_poly.pdbx_seq_one_letter_code
_entity_poly.pdbx_strand_id
1 'polypeptide(L)' 'MKNFALIGAAGYIAPRHMMAIRDTGHDLVAAMDTNDSVGIIDSYFPNTAFFTEFE' A
#
# COMPACT_ATOMS: atom_id res chain seq x y z
N MET A 1 -10.98 11.65 6.73
CA MET A 1 -9.77 10.83 6.89
C MET A 1 -10.19 9.41 7.22
N LYS A 2 -9.72 8.42 6.46
CA LYS A 2 -10.05 7.00 6.61
C LYS A 2 -8.76 6.20 6.45
N ASN A 3 -8.72 5.04 7.08
CA ASN A 3 -7.58 4.13 7.03
C ASN A 3 -7.90 3.01 6.04
N PHE A 4 -6.95 2.70 5.16
CA PHE A 4 -7.04 1.66 4.14
C PHE A 4 -5.98 0.59 4.37
N ALA A 5 -6.30 -0.62 3.90
CA ALA A 5 -5.33 -1.67 3.65
C ALA A 5 -5.33 -2.02 2.16
N LEU A 6 -4.17 -2.37 1.60
CA LEU A 6 -4.02 -2.75 0.18
C LEU A 6 -3.47 -4.17 0.05
N ILE A 7 -4.25 -5.08 -0.54
CA ILE A 7 -3.80 -6.43 -0.90
C ILE A 7 -3.41 -6.42 -2.39
N GLY A 8 -2.27 -7.04 -2.72
CA GLY A 8 -1.68 -6.98 -4.07
C GLY A 8 -0.79 -5.74 -4.26
N ALA A 9 -0.08 -5.32 -3.20
CA ALA A 9 0.68 -4.06 -3.18
C ALA A 9 1.90 -4.02 -4.11
N ALA A 10 2.43 -5.17 -4.54
CA ALA A 10 3.52 -5.25 -5.52
C ALA A 10 3.00 -5.37 -6.98
N GLY A 11 1.68 -5.39 -7.16
CA GLY A 11 1.05 -5.50 -8.47
C GLY A 11 1.20 -4.26 -9.34
N TYR A 12 1.15 -4.45 -10.66
CA TYR A 12 1.25 -3.36 -11.65
C TYR A 12 0.27 -2.20 -11.42
N ILE A 13 -0.95 -2.48 -10.94
CA ILE A 13 -1.98 -1.47 -10.71
C ILE A 13 -1.87 -0.80 -9.32
N ALA A 14 -1.11 -1.38 -8.39
CA ALA A 14 -1.05 -0.93 -6.99
C ALA A 14 -0.66 0.55 -6.82
N PRO A 15 0.30 1.12 -7.58
CA PRO A 15 0.64 2.54 -7.46
C PRO A 15 -0.53 3.49 -7.76
N ARG A 16 -1.49 3.07 -8.60
CA ARG A 16 -2.70 3.87 -8.87
C ARG A 16 -3.64 3.89 -7.68
N HIS A 17 -3.75 2.78 -6.95
CA HIS A 17 -4.52 2.72 -5.70
C HIS A 17 -3.85 3.54 -4.60
N MET A 18 -2.52 3.44 -4.46
CA MET A 18 -1.76 4.27 -3.52
C MET A 18 -1.97 5.77 -3.80
N MET A 19 -1.88 6.18 -5.07
CA MET A 19 -2.15 7.55 -5.49
C MET A 19 -3.58 7.98 -5.15
N ALA A 20 -4.59 7.15 -5.44
CA ALA A 20 -5.98 7.48 -5.13
C ALA A 20 -6.22 7.68 -3.63
N ILE A 21 -5.63 6.83 -2.77
CA ILE A 21 -5.72 6.98 -1.31
C ILE A 21 -5.07 8.29 -0.86
N ARG A 22 -3.88 8.61 -1.38
CA ARG A 22 -3.14 9.83 -1.03
C ARG A 22 -3.89 11.10 -1.47
N ASP A 23 -4.31 11.14 -2.73
CA ASP A 23 -4.93 12.30 -3.34
C ASP A 23 -6.34 12.59 -2.77
N THR A 24 -6.99 11.59 -2.17
CA THR A 24 -8.25 11.74 -1.43
C THR A 24 -8.06 12.07 0.07
N GLY A 25 -6.82 12.26 0.52
CA GLY A 25 -6.51 12.62 1.92
C GLY A 25 -6.82 11.49 2.90
N HIS A 26 -6.52 10.26 2.50
CA HIS A 26 -6.65 9.05 3.32
C HIS A 26 -5.28 8.45 3.61
N ASP A 27 -5.25 7.49 4.53
CA ASP A 27 -4.01 6.85 4.98
C ASP A 27 -4.00 5.37 4.61
N LEU A 28 -2.83 4.86 4.19
CA LEU A 28 -2.60 3.45 3.95
C LEU A 28 -1.83 2.89 5.14
N VAL A 29 -2.50 2.17 6.01
CA VAL A 29 -1.90 1.71 7.28
C VAL A 29 -1.31 0.31 7.17
N ALA A 30 -1.78 -0.49 6.21
CA ALA A 30 -1.28 -1.84 5.95
C ALA A 30 -1.25 -2.15 4.44
N ALA A 31 -0.27 -2.92 4.02
CA ALA A 31 -0.15 -3.45 2.67
C ALA A 31 0.28 -4.91 2.71
N MET A 32 -0.19 -5.71 1.76
CA MET A 32 0.13 -7.13 1.67
C MET A 32 0.37 -7.54 0.23
N ASP A 33 1.41 -8.33 -0.01
CA ASP A 33 1.66 -9.01 -1.28
C ASP A 33 2.59 -10.19 -1.04
N THR A 34 2.40 -11.32 -1.75
CA THR A 34 3.33 -12.46 -1.61
C THR A 34 4.72 -12.17 -2.18
N ASN A 35 4.85 -11.11 -2.99
CA ASN A 35 6.12 -10.60 -3.48
C ASN A 35 6.56 -9.34 -2.70
N ASP A 36 7.81 -9.28 -2.26
CA ASP A 36 8.38 -8.20 -1.46
C ASP A 36 8.92 -7.01 -2.28
N SER A 37 8.80 -7.06 -3.62
CA SER A 37 9.20 -6.00 -4.54
C SER A 37 8.23 -4.80 -4.50
N VAL A 38 8.08 -4.18 -3.34
CA VAL A 38 7.06 -3.18 -3.02
C VAL A 38 7.62 -1.78 -2.72
N GLY A 39 8.91 -1.52 -2.96
CA GLY A 39 9.58 -0.26 -2.57
C GLY A 39 8.97 1.04 -3.13
N ILE A 40 8.08 0.95 -4.13
CA ILE A 40 7.28 2.10 -4.59
C ILE A 40 6.38 2.68 -3.49
N ILE A 41 5.97 1.86 -2.51
CA ILE A 41 5.08 2.25 -1.42
C ILE A 41 5.64 3.43 -0.61
N ASP A 42 6.97 3.50 -0.42
CA ASP A 42 7.62 4.55 0.36
C ASP A 42 7.49 5.94 -0.26
N SER A 43 7.26 6.02 -1.57
CA SER A 43 6.99 7.30 -2.27
C SER A 43 5.58 7.84 -2.02
N TYR A 44 4.69 7.04 -1.44
CA TYR A 44 3.31 7.40 -1.10
C TYR A 44 3.07 7.38 0.41
N PHE A 45 3.46 6.30 1.09
CA PHE A 45 3.14 6.01 2.48
C PHE A 45 4.32 5.30 3.19
N PRO A 46 5.38 6.03 3.56
CA PRO A 46 6.59 5.45 4.17
C PRO A 46 6.39 4.83 5.56
N ASN A 47 5.19 4.98 6.15
CA ASN A 47 4.84 4.43 7.47
C ASN A 47 3.88 3.24 7.38
N THR A 48 3.58 2.73 6.18
CA THR A 48 2.69 1.57 6.01
C THR A 48 3.36 0.29 6.49
N ALA A 49 2.67 -0.51 7.30
CA ALA A 49 3.12 -1.86 7.62
C ALA A 49 2.96 -2.79 6.40
N PHE A 50 4.00 -3.54 6.04
CA PHE A 50 3.96 -4.47 4.90
C PHE A 50 4.13 -5.92 5.35
N PHE A 51 3.33 -6.82 4.77
CA PHE A 51 3.29 -8.25 5.10
C PHE A 51 3.38 -9.10 3.83
N THR A 52 4.17 -10.18 3.87
CA THR A 52 4.26 -11.15 2.76
C THR A 52 3.35 -12.37 2.92
N GLU A 53 2.85 -12.61 4.13
CA GLU A 53 2.02 -13.76 4.50
C GLU A 53 0.84 -13.30 5.37
N PHE A 54 -0.24 -14.09 5.42
CA PHE A 54 -1.35 -13.85 6.35
C PHE A 54 -0.92 -14.31 7.75
N GLU A 55 -0.96 -13.41 8.73
CA GLU A 55 -0.89 -13.76 10.16
C GLU A 55 -2.23 -14.33 10.67
#